data_AF-A0A6P4HXL3-F1
#
_entry.id   AF-A0A6P4HXL3-F1
#
_cell.length_a   1.000
_cell.length_b   1.000
_cell.length_c   1.000
_cell.angle_alpha   90.00
_cell.angle_beta   90.00
_cell.angle_gamma   90.00
#
_symmetry.space_group_name_H-M   'P 1'
#
loop_
_entity.id
_entity.type
_entity.pdbx_description
1 polymer ?
#
loop_
_entity_poly.entity_id
_entity_poly.type
_entity_poly.pdbx_seq_one_letter_code
_entity_poly.pdbx_strand_id
1 'polypeptide(L)'
;MPKPLLNSCCLCQSTRNGSVISGVLAIILSIITIIVIFTTRVHFKTIVFDFIPNDIVKIILVINLCMTILISLLMIAGVLKRNHYLMVPWVVLGIMIAIGLLISVIYTGVVFFIDGYVLTGVLWLIFGLLCCAILTYCWCVVYSEYANLSEENERGRYNKQPYRR
;
A
#
# COMPACT_ATOMS: atom_id res chain seq x y z
N MET A 1 21.74 3.55 8.09
CA MET A 1 21.64 2.08 7.92
C MET A 1 20.23 1.66 8.28
N PRO A 2 19.30 1.51 7.31
CA PRO A 2 17.98 0.96 7.60
C PRO A 2 18.15 -0.53 7.93
N LYS A 3 18.02 -0.88 9.22
CA LYS A 3 18.02 -2.28 9.66
C LYS A 3 16.73 -2.95 9.16
N PRO A 4 16.75 -4.21 8.71
CA PRO A 4 15.52 -4.93 8.39
C PRO A 4 14.65 -4.99 9.65
N LEU A 5 13.45 -4.41 9.58
CA LEU A 5 12.53 -4.32 10.73
C LEU A 5 11.98 -5.70 11.13
N LEU A 6 11.92 -6.66 10.20
CA LEU A 6 11.47 -8.04 10.44
C LEU A 6 12.40 -9.05 9.70
N ASN A 7 13.09 -9.91 10.46
CA ASN A 7 13.91 -11.03 9.93
C ASN A 7 13.11 -12.30 9.62
N SER A 8 11.83 -12.37 10.01
CA SER A 8 10.94 -13.49 9.72
C SER A 8 9.48 -13.05 9.82
N CYS A 9 8.69 -13.30 8.78
CA CYS A 9 7.23 -13.35 8.91
C CYS A 9 6.86 -14.63 9.68
N CYS A 10 5.82 -14.56 10.51
CA CYS A 10 5.32 -15.60 11.44
C CYS A 10 4.94 -16.98 10.85
N LEU A 11 5.52 -17.44 9.74
CA LEU A 11 5.31 -18.79 9.18
C LEU A 11 6.35 -19.15 8.10
N CYS A 12 7.65 -19.12 8.42
CA CYS A 12 8.72 -19.80 7.66
C CYS A 12 8.76 -19.61 6.12
N GLN A 13 8.30 -18.48 5.57
CA GLN A 13 8.29 -18.25 4.14
C GLN A 13 9.04 -16.96 3.78
N SER A 14 9.98 -17.11 2.84
CA SER A 14 10.87 -16.07 2.34
C SER A 14 10.14 -14.73 2.14
N THR A 15 10.70 -13.65 2.64
CA THR A 15 10.26 -12.25 2.48
C THR A 15 9.98 -11.90 1.01
N ARG A 16 10.67 -12.58 0.08
CA ARG A 16 10.43 -12.56 -1.37
C ARG A 16 9.01 -12.98 -1.76
N ASN A 17 8.47 -14.03 -1.16
CA ASN A 17 7.11 -14.48 -1.43
C ASN A 17 6.09 -13.53 -0.79
N GLY A 18 6.39 -12.99 0.39
CA GLY A 18 5.56 -12.01 1.08
C GLY A 18 5.33 -10.73 0.26
N SER A 19 6.39 -10.20 -0.36
CA SER A 19 6.27 -9.03 -1.23
C SER A 19 5.45 -9.32 -2.49
N VAL A 20 5.65 -10.46 -3.16
CA VAL A 20 4.84 -10.86 -4.33
C VAL A 20 3.36 -11.01 -3.95
N ILE A 21 3.05 -11.67 -2.83
CA ILE A 21 1.68 -11.83 -2.34
C ILE A 21 1.04 -10.47 -2.05
N SER A 22 1.77 -9.55 -1.41
CA SER A 22 1.25 -8.20 -1.16
C SER A 22 0.98 -7.41 -2.45
N GLY A 23 1.82 -7.57 -3.48
CA GLY A 23 1.63 -6.94 -4.78
C GLY A 23 0.38 -7.48 -5.50
N VAL A 24 0.18 -8.81 -5.46
CA VAL A 24 -1.02 -9.45 -6.01
C VAL A 24 -2.28 -9.03 -5.26
N LEU A 25 -2.24 -9.00 -3.93
CA LEU A 25 -3.35 -8.50 -3.10
C LEU A 25 -3.69 -7.05 -3.43
N ALA A 26 -2.69 -6.19 -3.64
CA ALA A 26 -2.93 -4.81 -4.02
C ALA A 26 -3.59 -4.68 -5.40
N ILE A 27 -3.19 -5.49 -6.39
CA ILE A 27 -3.84 -5.54 -7.71
C ILE A 27 -5.30 -5.98 -7.55
N ILE A 28 -5.57 -7.03 -6.79
CA ILE A 28 -6.94 -7.52 -6.53
C ILE A 28 -7.79 -6.44 -5.87
N LEU A 29 -7.27 -5.81 -4.81
CA LEU A 29 -7.96 -4.70 -4.13
C LEU A 29 -8.24 -3.54 -5.09
N SER A 30 -7.29 -3.19 -5.94
CA SER A 30 -7.44 -2.14 -6.95
C SER A 30 -8.60 -2.45 -7.90
N ILE A 31 -8.66 -3.68 -8.42
CA ILE A 31 -9.74 -4.13 -9.31
C ILE A 31 -11.09 -4.07 -8.60
N ILE A 32 -11.17 -4.55 -7.36
CA ILE A 32 -12.40 -4.48 -6.55
C ILE A 32 -12.84 -3.03 -6.36
N THR A 33 -11.92 -2.13 -6.01
CA THR A 33 -12.25 -0.71 -5.85
C THR A 33 -12.72 -0.05 -7.16
N ILE A 34 -12.18 -0.42 -8.32
CA ILE A 34 -12.69 0.06 -9.62
C ILE A 34 -14.13 -0.41 -9.83
N ILE A 35 -14.42 -1.69 -9.57
CA ILE A 35 -15.76 -2.25 -9.71
C ILE A 35 -16.74 -1.52 -8.80
N VAL A 36 -16.38 -1.33 -7.53
CA VAL A 36 -17.20 -0.57 -6.57
C VAL A 36 -17.44 0.84 -7.08
N ILE A 37 -16.43 1.60 -7.51
CA ILE A 37 -16.59 2.96 -8.06
C ILE A 37 -17.55 2.99 -9.27
N PHE A 38 -17.56 1.95 -10.11
CA PHE A 38 -18.49 1.85 -11.23
C PHE A 38 -19.91 1.44 -10.81
N THR A 39 -20.05 0.53 -9.85
CA THR A 39 -21.34 0.00 -9.38
C THR A 39 -22.04 0.94 -8.41
N THR A 40 -21.31 1.55 -7.47
CA THR A 40 -21.85 2.50 -6.52
C THR A 40 -21.97 3.86 -7.19
N ARG A 41 -23.20 4.24 -7.58
CA ARG A 41 -23.61 5.63 -7.88
C ARG A 41 -23.67 6.49 -6.60
N VAL A 42 -22.82 6.19 -5.62
CA VAL A 42 -22.75 6.99 -4.41
C VAL A 42 -22.05 8.27 -4.82
N HIS A 43 -22.70 9.40 -4.62
CA HIS A 43 -22.04 10.71 -4.68
C HIS A 43 -20.90 10.64 -3.67
N PHE A 44 -19.68 10.39 -4.16
CA PHE A 44 -18.49 10.41 -3.33
C PHE A 44 -18.30 11.87 -2.91
N LYS A 45 -19.00 12.29 -1.85
CA LYS A 45 -18.60 13.41 -1.02
C LYS A 45 -17.33 13.00 -0.29
N THR A 46 -16.24 12.85 -1.04
CA THR A 46 -14.92 12.93 -0.45
C THR A 46 -14.77 14.37 -0.02
N ILE A 47 -14.90 14.58 1.30
CA ILE A 47 -15.01 15.87 2.01
C ILE A 47 -13.94 16.91 1.64
N VAL A 48 -12.87 16.51 0.94
CA VAL A 48 -11.77 17.38 0.50
C VAL A 48 -12.06 18.09 -0.83
N PHE A 49 -12.99 17.61 -1.66
CA PHE A 49 -13.20 18.10 -3.04
C PHE A 49 -14.66 18.45 -3.37
N ASP A 50 -15.42 19.04 -2.43
CA ASP A 50 -16.77 19.56 -2.72
C ASP A 50 -16.78 20.64 -3.84
N PHE A 51 -15.62 21.18 -4.24
CA PHE A 51 -15.45 22.16 -5.32
C PHE A 51 -15.36 21.58 -6.74
N ILE A 52 -15.25 20.24 -6.92
CA ILE A 52 -15.01 19.61 -8.23
C ILE A 52 -16.20 18.70 -8.60
N PRO A 53 -16.71 18.74 -9.84
CA PRO A 53 -17.80 17.87 -10.26
C PRO A 53 -17.44 16.38 -10.12
N ASN A 54 -18.39 15.59 -9.61
CA ASN A 54 -18.22 14.17 -9.27
C ASN A 54 -17.62 13.33 -10.41
N ASP A 55 -17.91 13.67 -11.68
CA ASP A 55 -17.37 12.97 -12.85
C ASP A 55 -15.85 13.14 -12.99
N ILE A 56 -15.31 14.33 -12.68
CA ILE A 56 -13.87 14.60 -12.74
C ILE A 56 -13.14 13.84 -11.62
N VAL A 57 -13.69 13.82 -10.41
CA VAL A 57 -13.13 13.06 -9.27
C VAL A 57 -13.09 11.57 -9.60
N LYS A 58 -14.14 11.05 -10.24
CA LYS A 58 -14.21 9.65 -10.69
C LYS A 58 -13.10 9.33 -11.70
N ILE A 59 -12.88 10.20 -12.69
CA ILE A 59 -11.81 10.03 -13.70
C ILE A 59 -10.42 10.05 -13.05
N ILE A 60 -10.16 11.01 -12.15
CA ILE A 60 -8.87 11.13 -11.44
C ILE A 60 -8.58 9.86 -10.61
N LEU A 61 -9.59 9.35 -9.90
CA LEU A 61 -9.45 8.12 -9.11
C LEU A 61 -9.14 6.91 -10.01
N VAL A 62 -9.86 6.75 -11.14
CA VAL A 62 -9.61 5.64 -12.07
C VAL A 62 -8.17 5.70 -12.63
N ILE A 63 -7.69 6.89 -12.98
CA ILE A 63 -6.30 7.07 -13.45
C ILE A 63 -5.31 6.70 -12.34
N ASN A 64 -5.55 7.15 -11.10
CA ASN A 64 -4.70 6.82 -9.96
C ASN A 64 -4.65 5.31 -9.68
N LEU A 65 -5.78 4.61 -9.77
CA LEU A 65 -5.82 3.16 -9.60
C LEU A 65 -5.10 2.43 -10.74
N CYS A 66 -5.19 2.94 -11.97
CA CYS A 66 -4.43 2.41 -13.10
C CYS A 66 -2.91 2.55 -12.88
N MET A 67 -2.47 3.72 -12.40
CA MET A 67 -1.08 3.93 -11.99
C MET A 67 -0.67 2.98 -10.85
N THR A 68 -1.55 2.76 -9.88
CA THR A 68 -1.30 1.83 -8.77
C THR A 68 -1.09 0.41 -9.28
N ILE A 69 -1.88 -0.08 -10.25
CA ILE A 69 -1.67 -1.38 -10.89
C ILE A 69 -0.32 -1.45 -11.60
N LEU A 70 0.06 -0.41 -12.35
CA LEU A 70 1.36 -0.34 -13.00
C LEU A 70 2.52 -0.39 -12.00
N ILE A 71 2.43 0.33 -10.89
CA ILE A 71 3.46 0.36 -9.85
C ILE A 71 3.50 -0.99 -9.10
N SER A 72 2.37 -1.66 -8.88
CA SER A 72 2.33 -3.03 -8.35
C SER A 72 3.07 -4.02 -9.25
N LEU A 73 2.86 -3.94 -10.56
CA LEU A 73 3.58 -4.76 -11.54
C LEU A 73 5.08 -4.45 -11.54
N LEU A 74 5.43 -3.16 -11.42
CA LEU A 74 6.81 -2.70 -11.31
C LEU A 74 7.49 -3.26 -10.05
N MET A 75 6.77 -3.32 -8.93
CA MET A 75 7.26 -3.91 -7.68
C MET A 75 7.53 -5.41 -7.86
N ILE A 76 6.60 -6.15 -8.48
CA ILE A 76 6.79 -7.58 -8.77
C ILE A 76 8.02 -7.77 -9.68
N ALA A 77 8.17 -6.95 -10.72
CA ALA A 77 9.34 -6.97 -11.58
C ALA A 77 10.63 -6.59 -10.84
N GLY A 78 10.57 -5.66 -9.87
CA GLY A 78 11.68 -5.27 -8.99
C GLY A 78 12.17 -6.42 -8.11
N VAL A 79 11.25 -7.21 -7.54
CA VAL A 79 11.56 -8.43 -6.78
C VAL A 79 12.19 -9.50 -7.68
N LEU A 80 11.68 -9.67 -8.91
CA LEU A 80 12.21 -10.66 -9.85
C LEU A 80 13.60 -10.28 -10.38
N LYS A 81 13.82 -9.00 -10.69
CA LYS A 81 15.10 -8.47 -11.21
C LYS A 81 16.11 -8.10 -10.11
N ARG A 82 15.79 -8.30 -8.82
CA ARG A 82 16.58 -7.86 -7.66
C ARG A 82 16.99 -6.38 -7.73
N ASN A 83 16.11 -5.52 -8.25
CA ASN A 83 16.39 -4.10 -8.39
C ASN A 83 15.54 -3.27 -7.41
N HIS A 84 16.17 -2.87 -6.30
CA HIS A 84 15.56 -2.07 -5.23
C HIS A 84 14.94 -0.75 -5.72
N TYR A 85 15.48 -0.13 -6.79
CA TYR A 85 15.00 1.16 -7.30
C TYR A 85 13.56 1.11 -7.82
N LEU A 86 13.14 -0.05 -8.34
CA LEU A 86 11.78 -0.27 -8.85
C LEU A 86 10.75 -0.44 -7.73
N MET A 87 11.19 -0.71 -6.49
CA MET A 87 10.32 -0.91 -5.33
C MET A 87 10.10 0.39 -4.53
N VAL A 88 10.98 1.39 -4.69
CA VAL A 88 10.89 2.69 -3.98
C VAL A 88 9.54 3.38 -4.16
N PRO A 89 9.00 3.55 -5.38
CA PRO A 89 7.76 4.30 -5.58
C PRO A 89 6.58 3.65 -4.86
N TRP A 90 6.55 2.31 -4.83
CA TRP A 90 5.52 1.56 -4.14
C TRP A 90 5.60 1.73 -2.61
N VAL A 91 6.81 1.69 -2.05
CA VAL A 91 7.01 1.86 -0.60
C VAL A 91 6.57 3.27 -0.16
N VAL A 92 6.93 4.31 -0.93
CA VAL A 92 6.55 5.70 -0.62
C VAL A 92 5.04 5.91 -0.76
N LEU A 93 4.42 5.41 -1.83
CA LEU A 93 2.97 5.55 -1.99
C LEU A 93 2.18 4.72 -0.97
N GLY A 94 2.67 3.54 -0.61
CA GLY A 94 2.04 2.66 0.37
C GLY A 94 1.90 3.31 1.75
N ILE A 95 2.92 4.04 2.22
CA ILE A 95 2.84 4.73 3.52
C ILE A 95 1.89 5.95 3.46
N MET A 96 1.87 6.67 2.33
CA MET A 96 0.93 7.78 2.12
C MET A 96 -0.53 7.28 2.14
N ILE A 97 -0.79 6.15 1.48
CA ILE A 97 -2.12 5.53 1.46
C ILE A 97 -2.51 5.04 2.85
N ALA A 98 -1.59 4.39 3.59
CA ALA A 98 -1.87 3.92 4.94
C ALA A 98 -2.28 5.05 5.88
N ILE A 99 -1.58 6.19 5.84
CA ILE A 99 -1.91 7.38 6.65
C ILE A 99 -3.26 7.97 6.21
N GLY A 100 -3.49 8.12 4.90
CA GLY A 100 -4.75 8.65 4.37
C GLY A 100 -5.96 7.78 4.75
N LEU A 101 -5.80 6.46 4.71
CA LEU A 101 -6.85 5.50 5.09
C LEU A 101 -7.13 5.56 6.60
N LEU A 102 -6.09 5.69 7.42
CA LEU A 102 -6.26 5.86 8.87
C LEU A 102 -7.06 7.12 9.22
N ILE A 103 -6.73 8.26 8.60
CA ILE A 103 -7.47 9.51 8.80
C ILE A 103 -8.92 9.36 8.34
N SER A 104 -9.13 8.72 7.18
CA SER A 104 -10.47 8.49 6.61
C SER A 104 -11.33 7.61 7.52
N VAL A 105 -10.78 6.54 8.10
CA VAL A 105 -11.48 5.64 9.03
C VAL A 105 -11.90 6.38 10.31
N ILE A 106 -11.01 7.20 10.88
CA ILE A 106 -11.34 7.97 12.09
C ILE A 106 -12.44 8.99 11.79
N TYR A 107 -12.31 9.76 10.71
CA TYR A 107 -13.29 10.79 10.34
C TYR A 107 -14.67 10.18 10.08
N THR A 108 -14.74 9.13 9.25
CA THR A 108 -16.00 8.45 8.94
C THR A 108 -16.64 7.86 10.21
N GLY A 109 -15.83 7.28 11.10
CA GLY A 109 -16.29 6.85 12.42
C GLY A 109 -16.93 7.98 13.22
N VAL A 110 -16.27 9.15 13.32
CA VAL A 110 -16.79 10.32 14.05
C VAL A 110 -18.11 10.82 13.47
N VAL A 111 -18.24 10.89 12.14
CA VAL A 111 -19.50 11.29 11.49
C VAL A 111 -20.64 10.33 11.84
N PHE A 112 -20.40 9.02 11.83
CA PHE A 112 -21.41 8.02 12.23
C PHE A 112 -21.83 8.15 13.70
N PHE A 113 -20.93 8.56 14.59
CA PHE A 113 -21.29 8.85 15.99
C PHE A 113 -22.18 10.09 16.12
N ILE A 114 -21.93 11.13 15.32
CA ILE A 114 -22.72 12.37 15.34
C ILE A 114 -24.14 12.12 14.81
N ASP A 115 -24.30 11.28 13.79
CA ASP A 115 -25.60 10.90 13.22
C ASP A 115 -26.42 9.94 14.12
N GLY A 116 -25.91 9.57 15.30
CA GLY A 116 -26.61 8.75 16.29
C GLY A 116 -26.58 7.24 16.00
N TYR A 117 -25.91 6.80 14.92
CA TYR A 117 -25.73 5.39 14.58
C TYR A 117 -24.49 4.80 15.24
N VAL A 118 -24.55 4.67 16.57
CA VAL A 118 -23.43 4.24 17.43
C VAL A 118 -22.91 2.85 17.06
N LEU A 119 -23.80 1.89 16.78
CA LEU A 119 -23.42 0.49 16.49
C LEU A 119 -22.62 0.37 15.18
N THR A 120 -23.07 1.04 14.11
CA THR A 120 -22.36 1.04 12.82
C THR A 120 -21.06 1.81 12.89
N GLY A 121 -21.00 2.91 13.66
CA GLY A 121 -19.75 3.65 13.90
C GLY A 121 -18.69 2.79 14.60
N VAL A 122 -19.06 2.03 15.64
CA VAL A 122 -18.15 1.12 16.35
C VAL A 122 -17.68 -0.02 15.46
N LEU A 123 -18.59 -0.67 14.73
CA LEU A 123 -18.24 -1.73 13.77
C LEU A 123 -17.28 -1.21 12.69
N TRP A 124 -17.55 -0.01 12.15
CA TRP A 124 -16.70 0.61 11.14
C TRP A 124 -15.30 0.92 11.67
N LEU A 125 -15.17 1.42 12.90
CA LEU A 125 -13.87 1.65 13.52
C LEU A 125 -13.10 0.35 13.74
N ILE A 126 -13.74 -0.72 14.23
CA ILE A 126 -13.08 -2.00 14.48
C ILE A 126 -12.57 -2.60 13.16
N PHE A 127 -13.43 -2.70 12.16
CA PHE A 127 -13.03 -3.23 10.84
C PHE A 127 -12.01 -2.33 10.14
N GLY A 128 -12.21 -1.01 10.19
CA GLY A 128 -11.29 -0.04 9.59
C GLY A 128 -9.91 -0.07 10.21
N LEU A 129 -9.82 -0.13 11.55
CA LEU A 129 -8.54 -0.22 12.27
C LEU A 129 -7.83 -1.54 12.00
N LEU A 130 -8.57 -2.66 11.93
CA LEU A 130 -8.02 -3.97 11.62
C LEU A 130 -7.49 -4.01 10.17
N CYS A 131 -8.20 -3.43 9.22
CA CYS A 131 -7.71 -3.24 7.85
C CYS A 131 -6.44 -2.38 7.81
N CYS A 132 -6.38 -1.26 8.54
CA CYS A 132 -5.17 -0.44 8.66
C CYS A 132 -3.99 -1.24 9.21
N ALA A 133 -4.21 -2.08 10.23
CA ALA A 133 -3.17 -2.93 10.81
C ALA A 133 -2.64 -3.97 9.80
N ILE A 134 -3.52 -4.60 9.01
CA ILE A 134 -3.11 -5.53 7.95
C ILE A 134 -2.34 -4.80 6.84
N LEU A 135 -2.79 -3.62 6.42
CA LEU A 135 -2.12 -2.84 5.38
C LEU A 135 -0.73 -2.38 5.81
N THR A 136 -0.60 -1.89 7.05
CA THR A 136 0.71 -1.50 7.62
C THR A 136 1.63 -2.71 7.79
N TYR A 137 1.10 -3.88 8.16
CA TYR A 137 1.87 -5.13 8.16
C TYR A 137 2.37 -5.51 6.77
N CYS A 138 1.49 -5.52 5.75
CA CYS A 138 1.87 -5.77 4.36
C CYS A 138 2.95 -4.78 3.88
N TRP A 139 2.84 -3.51 4.28
CA TRP A 139 3.84 -2.49 3.98
C TRP A 139 5.19 -2.80 4.62
N CYS A 140 5.22 -3.18 5.91
CA CYS A 140 6.44 -3.58 6.60
C CYS A 140 7.14 -4.77 5.92
N VAL A 141 6.39 -5.73 5.38
CA VAL A 141 6.93 -6.88 4.64
C VAL A 141 7.64 -6.41 3.36
N VAL A 142 7.01 -5.53 2.58
CA VAL A 142 7.63 -4.96 1.36
C VAL A 142 8.84 -4.11 1.69
N TYR A 143 8.76 -3.30 2.75
CA TYR A 143 9.88 -2.48 3.20
C TYR A 143 11.08 -3.34 3.63
N SER A 144 10.84 -4.46 4.31
CA SER A 144 11.91 -5.40 4.70
C SER A 144 12.64 -5.98 3.48
N GLU A 145 11.90 -6.37 2.42
CA GLU A 145 12.51 -6.80 1.16
C GLU A 145 13.30 -5.70 0.47
N TYR A 146 12.76 -4.48 0.46
CA TYR A 146 13.48 -3.33 -0.08
C TYR A 146 14.80 -3.10 0.67
N ALA A 147 14.78 -3.14 2.01
CA ALA A 147 15.97 -3.00 2.84
C ALA A 147 17.00 -4.11 2.54
N ASN A 148 16.56 -5.36 2.46
CA ASN A 148 17.43 -6.50 2.19
C ASN A 148 18.08 -6.42 0.79
N LEU A 149 17.32 -6.04 -0.24
CA LEU A 149 17.84 -5.82 -1.60
C LEU A 149 18.79 -4.61 -1.67
N SER A 150 18.55 -3.57 -0.86
CA SER A 150 19.46 -2.43 -0.78
C SER A 150 20.82 -2.82 -0.18
N GLU A 151 20.81 -3.63 0.89
CA GLU A 151 22.04 -4.16 1.51
C GLU A 151 22.80 -5.12 0.60
N GLU A 152 22.11 -6.01 -0.11
CA GLU A 152 22.75 -6.92 -1.09
C GLU A 152 23.46 -6.14 -2.20
N ASN A 153 22.82 -5.07 -2.69
CA ASN A 153 23.39 -4.24 -3.74
C ASN A 153 24.59 -3.41 -3.27
N GLU A 154 24.56 -2.92 -2.02
CA GLU A 154 25.72 -2.26 -1.39
C GLU A 154 26.89 -3.23 -1.19
N ARG A 155 26.65 -4.44 -0.67
CA ARG A 155 27.69 -5.49 -0.52
C ARG A 155 28.27 -5.93 -1.86
N GLY A 156 27.44 -6.07 -2.90
CA GLY A 156 27.88 -6.36 -4.27
C GLY A 156 28.79 -5.27 -4.87
N ARG A 157 28.63 -4.02 -4.43
CA ARG A 157 29.49 -2.89 -4.84
C ARG A 157 30.85 -2.91 -4.11
N TYR A 158 30.89 -3.35 -2.85
CA TYR A 158 32.12 -3.54 -2.09
C TYR A 158 32.95 -4.77 -2.55
N ASN A 159 32.30 -5.82 -3.05
CA ASN A 159 33.01 -6.98 -3.64
C ASN A 159 33.72 -6.68 -4.97
N LYS A 160 33.55 -5.48 -5.53
CA LYS A 160 34.30 -4.97 -6.69
C LYS A 160 35.54 -4.17 -6.28
N GLN A 161 36.11 -4.42 -5.09
CA GLN A 161 37.47 -3.97 -4.82
C GLN A 161 38.40 -4.70 -5.82
N PRO A 162 39.20 -3.98 -6.62
CA PRO A 162 40.10 -4.63 -7.56
C PRO A 162 41.08 -5.46 -6.76
N TYR A 163 41.22 -6.73 -7.12
CA TYR A 163 42.28 -7.57 -6.60
C TYR A 163 43.61 -6.90 -6.99
N ARG A 164 44.19 -6.14 -6.06
CA ARG A 164 45.48 -5.48 -6.24
C ARG A 164 46.54 -6.57 -6.13
N ARG A 165 46.87 -7.19 -7.26
CA ARG A 165 48.11 -7.91 -7.48
C ARG A 165 49.06 -7.01 -8.25
#